data_AF-A0A1W9P110-F1
#
_entry.id   AF-A0A1W9P110-F1
#
_cell.length_a   1.000
_cell.length_b   1.000
_cell.length_c   1.000
_cell.angle_alpha   90.00
_cell.angle_beta   90.00
_cell.angle_gamma   90.00
#
_symmetry.space_group_name_H-M   'P 1'
#
loop_
_entity.id
_entity.type
_entity.pdbx_description
1 polymer ?
#
loop_
_entity_poly.entity_id
_entity_poly.type
_entity_poly.pdbx_seq_one_letter_code
_entity_poly.pdbx_strand_id
1 'polypeptide(L)'
;MTNLLNCDNFYMFFKDKRKKGDVMKKLLSLLLSFIIITMFIGCVRKGTVTDIAKIKQADRAIKLIRNALEEYYIDHKSYPEDGANLKEILASYMGKTKTAKGLYISNWDKNILPAFSEGPFYSTIDPKSTYFVKAKATDINKTPISVRPTIIRKQKEEKKKKNK
;
A
#
# COMPACT_ATOMS: atom_id res chain seq x y z
N MET A 1 71.79 32.10 -27.00
CA MET A 1 72.30 31.19 -28.06
C MET A 1 71.38 29.99 -28.04
N THR A 2 70.61 29.62 -29.05
CA THR A 2 70.56 29.92 -30.49
C THR A 2 69.24 29.32 -30.98
N ASN A 3 68.49 30.07 -31.82
CA ASN A 3 67.92 29.65 -33.11
C ASN A 3 67.09 28.35 -33.19
N LEU A 4 66.06 28.18 -34.01
CA LEU A 4 65.33 28.94 -35.02
C LEU A 4 64.33 27.89 -35.59
N LEU A 5 63.24 28.36 -36.20
CA LEU A 5 62.55 27.82 -37.38
C LEU A 5 61.04 27.61 -37.22
N ASN A 6 60.32 28.53 -37.86
CA ASN A 6 59.11 28.30 -38.64
C ASN A 6 59.24 27.05 -39.53
N CYS A 7 58.11 26.38 -39.77
CA CYS A 7 57.69 25.93 -41.10
C CYS A 7 56.18 25.67 -41.08
N ASP A 8 55.45 26.51 -41.81
CA ASP A 8 54.12 26.21 -42.36
C ASP A 8 54.19 25.07 -43.39
N ASN A 9 53.01 24.63 -43.83
CA ASN A 9 52.67 23.68 -44.90
C ASN A 9 52.61 22.19 -44.52
N PHE A 10 51.74 21.35 -45.09
CA PHE A 10 50.58 21.46 -45.98
C PHE A 10 50.18 19.99 -46.22
N TYR A 11 48.89 19.74 -46.43
CA TYR A 11 48.31 18.51 -46.99
C TYR A 11 47.95 17.32 -46.07
N MET A 12 46.62 17.20 -45.95
CA MET A 12 45.81 16.07 -46.43
C MET A 12 45.79 14.72 -45.68
N PHE A 13 44.58 14.43 -45.17
CA PHE A 13 43.74 13.32 -45.65
C PHE A 13 44.34 11.91 -45.60
N PHE A 14 44.01 11.13 -44.56
CA PHE A 14 43.06 10.00 -44.63
C PHE A 14 43.19 9.11 -43.38
N LYS A 15 42.05 8.55 -42.95
CA LYS A 15 41.89 7.41 -42.04
C LYS A 15 42.22 7.64 -40.55
N ASP A 16 41.18 7.95 -39.78
CA ASP A 16 40.91 7.08 -38.63
C ASP A 16 39.41 6.85 -38.40
N LYS A 17 38.82 5.95 -39.20
CA LYS A 17 37.49 5.37 -38.96
C LYS A 17 37.56 4.09 -38.09
N ARG A 18 38.65 3.84 -37.33
CA ARG A 18 38.74 2.65 -36.46
C ARG A 18 38.47 2.90 -34.97
N LYS A 19 38.47 4.14 -34.48
CA LYS A 19 38.16 4.45 -33.06
C LYS A 19 36.67 4.55 -32.69
N LYS A 20 35.78 4.80 -33.66
CA LYS A 20 34.31 4.92 -33.40
C LYS A 20 33.66 3.59 -33.02
N GLY A 21 34.21 2.46 -33.48
CA GLY A 21 33.67 1.14 -33.18
C GLY A 21 33.85 0.73 -31.72
N ASP A 22 34.98 1.08 -31.10
CA ASP A 22 35.26 0.71 -29.71
C ASP A 22 34.47 1.57 -28.71
N VAL A 23 34.31 2.87 -28.99
CA VAL A 23 33.50 3.78 -28.16
C VAL A 23 32.01 3.42 -28.21
N MET A 24 31.46 3.09 -29.39
CA MET A 24 30.07 2.66 -29.50
C MET A 24 29.83 1.28 -28.87
N LYS A 25 30.81 0.36 -28.94
CA LYS A 25 30.73 -0.94 -28.26
C LYS A 25 30.77 -0.79 -26.73
N LYS A 26 31.61 0.10 -26.20
CA LYS A 26 31.67 0.43 -24.77
C LYS A 26 30.39 1.11 -24.28
N LEU A 27 29.83 2.03 -25.08
CA LEU A 27 28.55 2.67 -24.78
C LEU A 27 27.39 1.66 -24.79
N LEU A 28 27.35 0.78 -25.80
CA LEU A 28 26.36 -0.29 -25.89
C LEU A 28 26.48 -1.29 -24.74
N SER A 29 27.71 -1.65 -24.37
CA SER A 29 28.00 -2.51 -23.22
C SER A 29 27.56 -1.88 -21.89
N LEU A 30 27.80 -0.57 -21.71
CA LEU A 30 27.32 0.18 -20.54
C LEU A 30 25.79 0.22 -20.47
N LEU A 31 25.11 0.48 -21.58
CA LEU A 31 23.64 0.49 -21.63
C LEU A 31 23.05 -0.89 -21.32
N LEU A 32 23.63 -1.97 -21.86
CA LEU A 32 23.23 -3.35 -21.55
C LEU A 32 23.42 -3.67 -20.07
N SER A 33 24.54 -3.25 -19.47
CA SER A 33 24.80 -3.47 -18.04
C SER A 33 23.80 -2.71 -17.15
N PHE A 34 23.41 -1.48 -17.54
CA PHE A 34 22.43 -0.69 -16.82
C PHE A 34 21.04 -1.35 -16.85
N ILE A 35 20.62 -1.86 -18.01
CA ILE A 35 19.34 -2.59 -18.16
C ILE A 35 19.30 -3.82 -17.25
N ILE A 36 20.38 -4.61 -17.20
CA ILE A 36 20.46 -5.80 -16.33
C ILE A 36 20.33 -5.41 -14.85
N ILE A 37 21.01 -4.34 -14.41
CA ILE A 37 20.94 -3.86 -13.03
C ILE A 37 19.51 -3.41 -12.67
N THR A 38 18.81 -2.72 -13.58
CA THR A 38 17.42 -2.28 -13.33
C THR A 38 16.44 -3.43 -13.14
N MET A 39 16.69 -4.60 -13.75
CA MET A 39 15.81 -5.77 -13.58
C MET A 39 15.86 -6.39 -12.17
N PHE A 40 16.96 -6.21 -11.42
CA PHE A 40 17.08 -6.77 -10.07
C PHE A 40 16.44 -5.90 -8.97
N ILE A 41 16.06 -4.66 -9.26
CA ILE A 41 15.46 -3.74 -8.28
C ILE A 41 13.98 -4.08 -8.00
N GLY A 42 13.34 -4.87 -8.87
CA GLY A 42 11.90 -5.18 -8.81
C GLY A 42 11.48 -6.40 -7.96
N CYS A 43 12.39 -7.10 -7.29
CA CYS A 43 12.04 -8.28 -6.50
C CYS A 43 11.35 -7.90 -5.18
N VAL A 44 10.03 -7.78 -5.20
CA VAL A 44 9.18 -7.73 -4.00
C VAL A 44 9.42 -9.03 -3.20
N ARG A 45 9.91 -8.91 -1.96
CA ARG A 45 10.21 -10.08 -1.11
C ARG A 45 8.95 -10.91 -0.89
N LYS A 46 9.02 -12.20 -1.20
CA LYS A 46 7.94 -13.15 -0.92
C LYS A 46 7.88 -13.36 0.60
N GLY A 47 6.74 -13.03 1.20
CA GLY A 47 6.53 -13.14 2.65
C GLY A 47 6.55 -14.58 3.16
N THR A 48 6.83 -14.74 4.46
CA THR A 48 6.82 -16.01 5.18
C THR A 48 5.40 -16.43 5.60
N VAL A 49 5.24 -17.64 6.16
CA VAL A 49 3.96 -18.10 6.75
C VAL A 49 3.47 -17.11 7.84
N THR A 50 4.39 -16.52 8.59
CA THR A 50 4.11 -15.50 9.59
C THR A 50 3.48 -14.25 8.97
N ASP A 51 3.93 -13.84 7.78
CA ASP A 51 3.35 -12.69 7.08
C ASP A 51 1.91 -12.97 6.62
N ILE A 52 1.65 -14.18 6.13
CA ILE A 52 0.27 -14.61 5.80
C ILE A 52 -0.62 -14.56 7.04
N ALA A 53 -0.12 -15.00 8.20
CA ALA A 53 -0.86 -14.93 9.46
C ALA A 53 -1.16 -13.48 9.87
N LYS A 54 -0.19 -12.57 9.74
CA LYS A 54 -0.37 -11.14 10.02
C LYS A 54 -1.40 -10.49 9.09
N ILE A 55 -1.37 -10.80 7.79
CA ILE A 55 -2.38 -10.33 6.83
C ILE A 55 -3.77 -10.84 7.23
N LYS A 56 -3.88 -12.12 7.59
CA LYS A 56 -5.14 -12.73 8.04
C LYS A 56 -5.64 -12.14 9.36
N GLN A 57 -4.74 -11.79 10.26
CA GLN A 57 -5.07 -11.10 11.51
C GLN A 57 -5.63 -9.70 11.22
N ALA A 58 -4.98 -8.95 10.34
CA ALA A 58 -5.42 -7.63 9.93
C ALA A 58 -6.76 -7.65 9.16
N ASP A 59 -6.99 -8.66 8.32
CA ASP A 59 -8.29 -8.89 7.67
C ASP A 59 -9.42 -9.19 8.68
N ARG A 60 -9.14 -9.94 9.74
CA ARG A 60 -10.10 -10.15 10.83
C ARG A 60 -10.37 -8.85 11.59
N ALA A 61 -9.32 -8.11 11.93
CA ALA A 61 -9.43 -6.85 12.67
C ALA A 61 -10.26 -5.82 11.93
N ILE A 62 -10.04 -5.64 10.62
CA ILE A 62 -10.77 -4.66 9.83
C ILE A 62 -12.25 -5.05 9.66
N LYS A 63 -12.56 -6.35 9.66
CA LYS A 63 -13.94 -6.86 9.67
C LYS A 63 -14.65 -6.57 10.98
N LEU A 64 -13.94 -6.58 12.12
CA LEU A 64 -14.51 -6.15 13.40
C LEU A 64 -14.93 -4.67 13.35
N ILE A 65 -14.09 -3.82 12.76
CA ILE A 65 -14.43 -2.39 12.55
C ILE A 65 -15.68 -2.27 11.67
N ARG A 66 -15.72 -2.99 10.55
CA ARG A 66 -16.90 -2.99 9.65
C ARG A 66 -18.18 -3.38 10.40
N ASN A 67 -18.13 -4.46 11.17
CA ASN A 67 -19.31 -4.94 11.88
C ASN A 67 -19.79 -3.90 12.91
N ALA A 68 -18.88 -3.30 13.66
CA ALA A 68 -19.21 -2.23 14.59
C ALA A 68 -19.79 -0.98 13.88
N LEU A 69 -19.26 -0.61 12.70
CA LEU A 69 -19.82 0.47 11.88
C LEU A 69 -21.22 0.14 11.35
N GLU A 70 -21.46 -1.13 10.99
CA GLU A 70 -22.77 -1.59 10.55
C GLU A 70 -23.79 -1.56 11.67
N GLU A 71 -23.39 -1.93 12.89
CA GLU A 71 -24.23 -1.83 14.09
C GLU A 71 -24.51 -0.37 14.45
N TYR A 72 -23.48 0.49 14.43
CA TYR A 72 -23.64 1.94 14.59
C TYR A 72 -24.69 2.51 13.61
N TYR A 73 -24.65 2.10 12.34
CA TYR A 73 -25.61 2.53 11.32
C TYR A 73 -27.03 2.05 11.60
N ILE A 74 -27.20 0.85 12.19
CA ILE A 74 -28.53 0.35 12.54
C ILE A 74 -29.20 1.27 13.56
N ASP A 75 -28.44 1.78 14.53
CA ASP A 75 -28.93 2.66 15.58
C ASP A 75 -29.11 4.10 15.10
N HIS A 76 -28.12 4.64 14.38
CA HIS A 76 -28.06 6.07 14.03
C HIS A 76 -28.64 6.39 12.64
N LYS A 77 -28.87 5.38 11.80
CA LYS A 77 -29.27 5.51 10.38
C LYS A 77 -28.28 6.28 9.51
N SER A 78 -27.07 6.51 9.98
CA SER A 78 -25.93 7.05 9.24
C SER A 78 -24.62 6.48 9.79
N TYR A 79 -23.57 6.49 8.99
CA TYR A 79 -22.20 6.26 9.45
C TYR A 79 -21.66 7.51 10.16
N PRO A 80 -20.53 7.40 10.90
CA PRO A 80 -19.87 8.57 11.49
C PRO A 80 -19.45 9.59 10.42
N GLU A 81 -19.31 10.85 10.83
CA GLU A 81 -18.80 11.91 9.94
C GLU A 81 -17.33 11.68 9.55
N ASP A 82 -16.89 12.36 8.49
CA ASP A 82 -15.50 12.27 8.04
C ASP A 82 -14.53 12.76 9.13
N GLY A 83 -13.39 12.08 9.26
CA GLY A 83 -12.40 12.38 10.32
C GLY A 83 -12.76 11.94 11.73
N ALA A 84 -13.90 11.25 11.93
CA ALA A 84 -14.33 10.81 13.24
C ALA A 84 -13.38 9.81 13.92
N ASN A 85 -13.24 9.93 15.25
CA ASN A 85 -12.42 8.99 16.04
C ASN A 85 -13.15 7.65 16.23
N LEU A 86 -12.83 6.69 15.35
CA LEU A 86 -13.46 5.37 15.38
C LEU A 86 -13.28 4.63 16.71
N LYS A 87 -12.17 4.83 17.42
CA LYS A 87 -11.92 4.12 18.69
C LYS A 87 -12.97 4.49 19.73
N GLU A 88 -13.27 5.78 19.83
CA GLU A 88 -14.22 6.32 20.81
C GLU A 88 -15.65 5.99 20.40
N ILE A 89 -16.01 6.27 19.14
CA ILE A 89 -17.38 6.10 18.65
C ILE A 89 -17.80 4.63 18.63
N LEU A 90 -16.89 3.73 18.28
CA LEU A 90 -17.20 2.29 18.20
C LEU A 90 -16.98 1.56 19.53
N ALA A 91 -16.58 2.25 20.61
CA ALA A 91 -16.27 1.61 21.88
C ALA A 91 -17.47 0.83 22.47
N SER A 92 -18.69 1.32 22.30
CA SER A 92 -19.94 0.66 22.73
C SER A 92 -20.31 -0.53 21.85
N TYR A 93 -19.90 -0.52 20.59
CA TYR A 93 -20.17 -1.55 19.58
C TYR A 93 -19.11 -2.65 19.53
N MET A 94 -18.11 -2.57 20.42
CA MET A 94 -17.04 -3.55 20.50
C MET A 94 -17.08 -4.30 21.84
N GLY A 95 -17.08 -5.63 21.73
CA GLY A 95 -17.00 -6.51 22.90
C GLY A 95 -15.72 -6.29 23.71
N LYS A 96 -15.82 -6.57 25.01
CA LYS A 96 -14.66 -6.65 25.91
C LYS A 96 -14.36 -8.12 26.18
N THR A 97 -13.07 -8.48 26.27
CA THR A 97 -12.66 -9.85 26.62
C THR A 97 -12.02 -9.87 27.99
N LYS A 98 -12.39 -10.87 28.80
CA LYS A 98 -11.76 -11.11 30.10
C LYS A 98 -10.40 -11.78 29.88
N THR A 99 -9.38 -11.25 30.53
CA THR A 99 -8.02 -11.82 30.52
C THR A 99 -7.88 -12.92 31.58
N ALA A 100 -6.80 -13.71 31.48
CA ALA A 100 -6.45 -14.70 32.51
C ALA A 100 -6.26 -14.08 33.91
N LYS A 101 -5.93 -12.79 33.98
CA LYS A 101 -5.82 -12.01 35.23
C LYS A 101 -7.16 -11.43 35.70
N GLY A 102 -8.28 -11.77 35.05
CA GLY A 102 -9.61 -11.28 35.39
C GLY A 102 -9.95 -9.86 34.90
N LEU A 103 -8.99 -9.14 34.31
CA LEU A 103 -9.18 -7.78 33.78
C LEU A 103 -9.90 -7.80 32.43
N TYR A 104 -10.80 -6.84 32.20
CA TYR A 104 -11.48 -6.65 30.91
C TYR A 104 -10.65 -5.75 29.99
N ILE A 105 -10.32 -6.25 28.80
CA ILE A 105 -9.63 -5.48 27.75
C ILE A 105 -10.56 -5.31 26.55
N SER A 106 -10.61 -4.09 26.01
CA SER A 106 -11.36 -3.79 24.79
C SER A 106 -10.88 -4.62 23.61
N ASN A 107 -11.79 -5.09 22.76
CA ASN A 107 -11.41 -5.72 21.49
C ASN A 107 -10.57 -4.79 20.63
N TRP A 108 -10.76 -3.47 20.75
CA TRP A 108 -9.97 -2.50 20.02
C TRP A 108 -8.48 -2.63 20.35
N ASP A 109 -8.14 -2.58 21.64
CA ASP A 109 -6.74 -2.65 22.09
C ASP A 109 -6.13 -4.03 21.89
N LYS A 110 -6.94 -5.09 22.02
CA LYS A 110 -6.46 -6.47 21.90
C LYS A 110 -6.28 -6.95 20.46
N ASN A 111 -7.23 -6.64 19.58
CA ASN A 111 -7.30 -7.26 18.26
C ASN A 111 -7.09 -6.27 17.12
N ILE A 112 -7.44 -5.00 17.30
CA ILE A 112 -7.44 -4.01 16.21
C ILE A 112 -6.10 -3.29 16.14
N LEU A 113 -5.71 -2.61 17.22
CA LEU A 113 -4.43 -1.88 17.28
C LEU A 113 -3.21 -2.73 16.89
N PRO A 114 -3.00 -3.94 17.44
CA PRO A 114 -1.80 -4.73 17.12
C PRO A 114 -1.83 -5.36 15.72
N ALA A 115 -2.98 -5.37 15.04
CA ALA A 115 -3.10 -5.99 13.72
C ALA A 115 -2.59 -5.09 12.58
N PHE A 116 -2.48 -3.78 12.83
CA PHE A 116 -2.10 -2.82 11.81
C PHE A 116 -0.74 -2.19 12.11
N SER A 117 0.05 -1.98 11.05
CA SER A 117 1.25 -1.15 11.13
C SER A 117 0.95 0.33 10.91
N GLU A 118 -0.14 0.62 10.20
CA GLU A 118 -0.59 1.97 9.88
C GLU A 118 -2.12 1.99 9.76
N GLY A 119 -2.76 3.05 10.25
CA GLY A 119 -4.21 3.14 10.36
C GLY A 119 -4.76 2.46 11.63
N PRO A 120 -6.08 2.19 11.70
CA PRO A 120 -7.07 2.32 10.64
C PRO A 120 -7.47 3.77 10.37
N PHE A 121 -7.50 4.15 9.10
CA PHE A 121 -8.00 5.45 8.64
C PHE A 121 -9.43 5.30 8.14
N TYR A 122 -10.30 6.17 8.63
CA TYR A 122 -11.69 6.26 8.23
C TYR A 122 -11.88 7.43 7.28
N SER A 123 -12.71 7.23 6.26
CA SER A 123 -13.22 8.33 5.46
C SER A 123 -14.63 8.04 4.95
N THR A 124 -15.46 9.05 4.82
CA THR A 124 -16.77 8.96 4.16
C THR A 124 -17.01 10.11 3.21
N ILE A 125 -17.68 9.81 2.08
CA ILE A 125 -18.14 10.83 1.12
C ILE A 125 -19.59 11.21 1.45
N ASP A 126 -20.40 10.21 1.80
CA ASP A 126 -21.79 10.38 2.20
C ASP A 126 -22.06 9.39 3.34
N PRO A 127 -22.21 9.88 4.59
CA PRO A 127 -22.45 9.05 5.75
C PRO A 127 -23.69 8.16 5.65
N LYS A 128 -24.67 8.50 4.80
CA LYS A 128 -25.88 7.68 4.63
C LYS A 128 -25.67 6.50 3.69
N SER A 129 -24.66 6.55 2.82
CA SER A 129 -24.55 5.60 1.72
C SER A 129 -23.23 4.86 1.64
N THR A 130 -22.11 5.43 2.10
CA THR A 130 -20.79 4.84 1.90
C THR A 130 -19.81 5.19 3.02
N TYR A 131 -18.81 4.33 3.21
CA TYR A 131 -17.59 4.66 3.94
C TYR A 131 -16.43 3.82 3.42
N PHE A 132 -15.22 4.21 3.78
CA PHE A 132 -13.99 3.48 3.53
C PHE A 132 -13.17 3.42 4.81
N VAL A 133 -12.75 2.21 5.19
CA VAL A 133 -11.70 2.03 6.19
C VAL A 133 -10.50 1.42 5.49
N LYS A 134 -9.33 2.02 5.69
CA LYS A 134 -8.05 1.58 5.11
C LYS A 134 -7.03 1.41 6.21
N ALA A 135 -6.24 0.35 6.13
CA ALA A 135 -5.13 0.10 7.05
C ALA A 135 -4.02 -0.66 6.31
N LYS A 136 -2.84 -0.72 6.90
CA LYS A 136 -1.75 -1.60 6.45
C LYS A 136 -1.50 -2.69 7.49
N ALA A 137 -1.37 -3.93 7.04
CA ALA A 137 -1.03 -5.04 7.92
C ALA A 137 0.41 -4.93 8.46
N THR A 138 0.72 -5.67 9.51
CA THR A 138 2.05 -5.68 10.16
C THR A 138 3.07 -6.59 9.46
N ASP A 139 2.72 -7.17 8.32
CA ASP A 139 3.59 -8.00 7.50
C ASP A 139 4.77 -7.19 6.91
N ILE A 140 5.77 -7.90 6.39
CA ILE A 140 6.96 -7.30 5.80
C ILE A 140 6.65 -6.33 4.65
N ASN A 141 5.61 -6.61 3.86
CA ASN A 141 5.24 -5.82 2.69
C ASN A 141 4.18 -4.75 3.01
N LYS A 142 3.75 -4.62 4.28
CA LYS A 142 2.75 -3.63 4.74
C LYS A 142 1.50 -3.68 3.88
N THR A 143 0.99 -4.89 3.67
CA THR A 143 -0.10 -5.18 2.73
C THR A 143 -1.30 -4.28 3.02
N PRO A 144 -1.79 -3.50 2.03
CA PRO A 144 -2.95 -2.64 2.23
C PRO A 144 -4.22 -3.48 2.35
N ILE A 145 -5.04 -3.17 3.35
CA ILE A 145 -6.31 -3.82 3.59
C ILE A 145 -7.40 -2.75 3.67
N SER A 146 -8.55 -3.03 3.07
CA SER A 146 -9.69 -2.13 3.12
C SER A 146 -11.01 -2.89 3.24
N VAL A 147 -12.00 -2.23 3.83
CA VAL A 147 -13.38 -2.72 3.91
C VAL A 147 -14.37 -1.68 3.42
N ARG A 148 -15.53 -2.19 2.99
CA ARG A 148 -16.66 -1.41 2.47
C ARG A 148 -17.96 -1.89 3.16
N PRO A 149 -19.01 -1.06 3.19
CA PRO A 149 -20.34 -1.45 3.67
C PRO A 149 -20.87 -2.72 3.00
N THR A 150 -21.44 -3.66 3.77
CA THR A 150 -22.12 -4.83 3.21
C THR A 150 -23.65 -4.67 3.17
N ILE A 151 -24.25 -4.01 4.16
CA ILE A 151 -25.71 -3.82 4.25
C ILE A 151 -26.27 -3.13 3.01
N ILE A 152 -25.65 -2.02 2.59
CA ILE A 152 -26.11 -1.21 1.46
C ILE A 152 -25.98 -1.97 0.14
N ARG A 153 -24.97 -2.84 0.02
CA ARG A 153 -24.80 -3.71 -1.14
C ARG A 153 -25.95 -4.72 -1.23
N LYS A 154 -26.31 -5.38 -0.12
CA LYS A 154 -27.43 -6.34 -0.07
C LYS A 154 -28.76 -5.68 -0.42
N GLN A 155 -29.05 -4.52 0.15
CA GLN A 155 -30.29 -3.77 -0.16
C GLN A 155 -30.39 -3.39 -1.65
N LYS A 156 -29.27 -2.99 -2.28
CA LYS A 156 -29.25 -2.70 -3.73
C LYS A 156 -29.49 -3.95 -4.58
N GLU A 157 -28.92 -5.09 -4.19
CA GLU A 157 -29.12 -6.37 -4.89
C GLU A 157 -30.57 -6.87 -4.76
N GLU A 158 -31.19 -6.73 -3.60
CA GLU A 158 -32.60 -7.09 -3.38
C GLU A 158 -33.57 -6.20 -4.18
N LYS A 159 -33.34 -4.88 -4.23
CA LYS A 159 -34.12 -3.96 -5.06
C LYS A 159 -34.03 -4.31 -6.55
N LYS A 160 -32.85 -4.70 -7.05
CA LYS A 160 -32.67 -5.14 -8.44
C LYS A 160 -33.41 -6.44 -8.75
N LYS A 161 -33.54 -7.37 -7.79
CA LYS A 161 -34.28 -8.62 -7.96
C LYS A 161 -35.80 -8.41 -7.94
N LYS A 162 -36.31 -7.42 -7.22
CA LYS A 162 -37.76 -7.09 -7.18
C LYS A 162 -38.26 -6.36 -8.43
N ASN A 163 -37.36 -5.72 -9.18
CA ASN A 163 -37.67 -4.96 -10.40
C ASN A 163 -37.44 -5.76 -11.70
N LYS A 164 -37.18 -7.06 -11.61
CA LYS A 164 -36.96 -7.97 -12.74
C LYS A 164 -38.00 -9.08 -12.71
#